data_AF-A0A947I3R0-F1
#
_entry.id   AF-A0A947I3R0-F1
#
_cell.length_a   1.000
_cell.length_b   1.000
_cell.length_c   1.000
_cell.angle_alpha   90.00
_cell.angle_beta   90.00
_cell.angle_gamma   90.00
#
_symmetry.space_group_name_H-M   'P 1'
#
loop_
_entity.id
_entity.type
_entity.pdbx_description
1 polymer ?
#
loop_
_entity_poly.entity_id
_entity_poly.type
_entity_poly.pdbx_seq_one_letter_code
_entity_poly.pdbx_strand_id
1 'polypeptide(L)'
;MKLTGLPRQISASVYDEVRETVKQKYSNIPGVKAVVETGRVLLPGISDIDFLVITEANAAVDIPRFNTYSDDHQYAMSHKHFVVSEDAYKKFQCIDPWIRGVTPILGGDEYSLPPTPFDEEGRRALSLFFLGIAGSFGFFKIVAHAKCAKQIDCRSFLEAIKYIGNYEREMRNAGLIEINESLDSKIPLYAQIREQWFTLSEDKREQMLTEALDGIELTLAKIIKLVNNDLKKTTDRFPSNSLRKPKNSRYPHSLVIDTDDETIVFQEGREDVEVKCEIYRPLLTHLYAGYFERMTYLFPLELSALITPYFEQEGPLSEKLMESSVTDLNELPILRNQGLIDRAQMTNQNLIETSKVSAVKQPSLTFGYQIKPTHETILGKTHKYYDWFMELFTRTKAGQLLIKNHITLKY
;
A
#
# COMPACT_ATOMS: atom_id res chain seq x y z
N MET A 1 11.59 1.40 -22.96
CA MET A 1 11.45 0.81 -21.61
C MET A 1 10.88 -0.59 -21.78
N LYS A 2 11.41 -1.64 -21.16
CA LYS A 2 10.91 -2.99 -21.45
C LYS A 2 9.53 -3.21 -20.81
N LEU A 3 8.58 -3.75 -21.57
CA LEU A 3 7.28 -4.15 -21.04
C LEU A 3 7.34 -5.56 -20.44
N THR A 4 6.79 -5.74 -19.25
CA THR A 4 6.75 -7.01 -18.51
C THR A 4 5.36 -7.18 -17.88
N GLY A 5 5.03 -8.37 -17.34
CA GLY A 5 3.75 -8.57 -16.67
C GLY A 5 2.54 -8.21 -17.55
N LEU A 6 2.58 -8.59 -18.83
CA LEU A 6 1.56 -8.19 -19.80
C LEU A 6 0.17 -8.70 -19.36
N PRO A 7 -0.88 -7.86 -19.39
CA PRO A 7 -2.25 -8.30 -19.27
C PRO A 7 -2.57 -9.43 -20.26
N ARG A 8 -3.32 -10.42 -19.78
CA ARG A 8 -3.74 -11.60 -20.52
C ARG A 8 -5.22 -11.45 -20.79
N GLN A 9 -5.63 -11.63 -22.05
CA GLN A 9 -7.05 -11.63 -22.37
C GLN A 9 -7.71 -12.86 -21.72
N ILE A 10 -8.67 -12.62 -20.83
CA ILE A 10 -9.51 -13.66 -20.21
C ILE A 10 -10.98 -13.27 -20.38
N SER A 11 -11.85 -14.26 -20.55
CA SER A 11 -13.28 -14.02 -20.72
C SER A 11 -13.93 -13.59 -19.40
N ALA A 12 -15.05 -12.88 -19.51
CA ALA A 12 -15.87 -12.54 -18.34
C ALA A 12 -16.34 -13.79 -17.58
N SER A 13 -16.58 -14.91 -18.28
CA SER A 13 -17.00 -16.18 -17.68
C SER A 13 -16.00 -16.73 -16.65
N VAL A 14 -14.70 -16.47 -16.82
CA VAL A 14 -13.67 -16.87 -15.83
C VAL A 14 -13.94 -16.22 -14.47
N TYR A 15 -14.42 -14.97 -14.44
CA TYR A 15 -14.74 -14.29 -13.20
C TYR A 15 -15.99 -14.88 -12.52
N ASP A 16 -16.96 -15.35 -13.30
CA ASP A 16 -18.13 -16.05 -12.77
C ASP A 16 -17.75 -17.42 -12.18
N GLU A 17 -16.87 -18.15 -12.86
CA GLU A 17 -16.28 -19.40 -12.36
C GLU A 17 -15.48 -19.19 -11.07
N VAL A 18 -14.75 -18.07 -10.96
CA VAL A 18 -14.04 -17.68 -9.73
C VAL A 18 -15.03 -17.45 -8.58
N ARG A 19 -16.11 -16.68 -8.80
CA ARG A 19 -17.13 -16.44 -7.77
C ARG A 19 -17.72 -17.73 -7.25
N GLU A 20 -18.12 -18.65 -8.13
CA GLU A 20 -18.67 -19.94 -7.75
C GLU A 20 -17.64 -20.82 -7.03
N THR A 21 -16.39 -20.83 -7.50
CA THR A 21 -15.31 -21.59 -6.86
C THR A 21 -15.00 -21.07 -5.46
N VAL A 22 -14.96 -19.75 -5.27
CA VAL A 22 -14.76 -19.13 -3.96
C VAL A 22 -15.94 -19.46 -3.04
N LYS A 23 -17.17 -19.26 -3.50
CA LYS A 23 -18.37 -19.63 -2.73
C LYS A 23 -18.35 -21.09 -2.26
N GLN A 24 -18.04 -22.02 -3.16
CA GLN A 24 -17.93 -23.44 -2.85
C GLN A 24 -16.84 -23.72 -1.81
N LYS A 25 -15.61 -23.23 -2.03
CA LYS A 25 -14.47 -23.45 -1.13
C LYS A 25 -14.71 -22.90 0.28
N TYR A 26 -15.49 -21.83 0.45
CA TYR A 26 -15.73 -21.19 1.74
C TYR A 26 -17.02 -21.61 2.46
N SER A 27 -18.01 -22.16 1.72
CA SER A 27 -19.36 -22.44 2.23
C SER A 27 -19.47 -23.29 3.51
N ASN A 28 -18.48 -24.13 3.80
CA ASN A 28 -18.49 -25.06 4.93
C ASN A 28 -17.29 -24.88 5.87
N ILE A 29 -16.61 -23.75 5.84
CA ILE A 29 -15.47 -23.49 6.73
C ILE A 29 -16.01 -22.95 8.07
N PRO A 30 -15.83 -23.67 9.20
CA PRO A 30 -16.25 -23.17 10.50
C PRO A 30 -15.60 -21.82 10.82
N GLY A 31 -16.38 -20.90 11.36
CA GLY A 31 -15.94 -19.54 11.68
C GLY A 31 -15.93 -18.57 10.49
N VAL A 32 -16.20 -19.00 9.26
CA VAL A 32 -16.49 -18.06 8.15
C VAL A 32 -17.97 -17.66 8.22
N LYS A 33 -18.21 -16.35 8.34
CA LYS A 33 -19.55 -15.76 8.38
C LYS A 33 -20.07 -15.39 7.00
N ALA A 34 -19.21 -14.79 6.19
CA ALA A 34 -19.54 -14.33 4.86
C ALA A 34 -18.29 -14.19 3.99
N VAL A 35 -18.51 -14.15 2.68
CA VAL A 35 -17.51 -13.73 1.70
C VAL A 35 -18.17 -12.71 0.79
N VAL A 36 -17.55 -11.55 0.69
CA VAL A 36 -18.05 -10.46 -0.15
C VAL A 36 -17.05 -10.13 -1.25
N GLU A 37 -17.54 -9.86 -2.44
CA GLU A 37 -16.79 -9.26 -3.53
C GLU A 37 -16.76 -7.75 -3.34
N THR A 38 -15.62 -7.12 -3.60
CA THR A 38 -15.50 -5.65 -3.58
C THR A 38 -15.09 -5.12 -4.96
N GLY A 39 -15.68 -4.00 -5.38
CA GLY A 39 -15.33 -3.34 -6.64
C GLY A 39 -16.14 -3.87 -7.83
N ARG A 40 -15.61 -3.65 -9.05
CA ARG A 40 -16.25 -4.06 -10.31
C ARG A 40 -15.21 -4.47 -11.35
N VAL A 41 -15.45 -5.58 -12.03
CA VAL A 41 -14.63 -6.04 -13.16
C VAL A 41 -15.10 -5.33 -14.43
N LEU A 42 -14.49 -4.19 -14.76
CA LEU A 42 -14.85 -3.42 -15.96
C LEU A 42 -14.10 -3.89 -17.21
N LEU A 43 -12.85 -4.31 -17.05
CA LEU A 43 -11.97 -4.71 -18.16
C LEU A 43 -11.34 -6.08 -17.89
N PRO A 44 -12.02 -7.18 -18.27
CA PRO A 44 -11.50 -8.55 -18.10
C PRO A 44 -10.07 -8.70 -18.62
N GLY A 45 -9.20 -9.31 -17.82
CA GLY A 45 -7.78 -9.50 -18.14
C GLY A 45 -6.86 -8.35 -17.76
N ILE A 46 -7.41 -7.19 -17.43
CA ILE A 46 -6.71 -6.09 -16.78
C ILE A 46 -7.14 -6.03 -15.32
N SER A 47 -8.45 -5.86 -15.09
CA SER A 47 -9.08 -5.79 -13.77
C SER A 47 -8.97 -7.10 -12.99
N ASP A 48 -8.67 -6.98 -11.71
CA ASP A 48 -8.82 -8.06 -10.75
C ASP A 48 -10.22 -8.11 -10.12
N ILE A 49 -10.46 -9.19 -9.38
CA ILE A 49 -11.64 -9.36 -8.51
C ILE A 49 -11.15 -9.58 -7.08
N ASP A 50 -11.63 -8.72 -6.19
CA ASP A 50 -11.24 -8.69 -4.79
C ASP A 50 -12.28 -9.37 -3.92
N PHE A 51 -11.82 -10.22 -2.99
CA PHE A 51 -12.67 -10.85 -1.98
C PHE A 51 -12.24 -10.44 -0.58
N LEU A 52 -13.25 -10.13 0.24
CA LEU A 52 -13.12 -9.91 1.67
C LEU A 52 -13.89 -11.02 2.40
N VAL A 53 -13.16 -11.82 3.18
CA VAL A 53 -13.68 -12.92 3.99
C VAL A 53 -13.95 -12.40 5.39
N ILE A 54 -15.18 -12.56 5.85
CA ILE A 54 -15.65 -12.11 7.15
C ILE A 54 -15.69 -13.33 8.07
N THR A 55 -15.01 -13.24 9.21
CA THR A 55 -14.82 -14.35 10.15
C THR A 55 -15.36 -14.04 11.54
N GLU A 56 -15.73 -15.07 12.29
CA GLU A 56 -16.01 -14.96 13.72
C GLU A 56 -14.82 -14.35 14.46
N ALA A 57 -15.09 -13.37 15.32
CA ALA A 57 -14.01 -12.71 16.06
C ALA A 57 -13.24 -13.73 16.94
N ASN A 58 -11.91 -13.72 16.84
CA ASN A 58 -10.99 -14.60 17.57
C ASN A 58 -11.08 -16.10 17.24
N ALA A 59 -11.85 -16.49 16.22
CA ALA A 59 -11.95 -17.86 15.77
C ALA A 59 -10.67 -18.33 15.06
N ALA A 60 -10.33 -19.60 15.25
CA ALA A 60 -9.30 -20.25 14.45
C ALA A 60 -9.95 -20.73 13.14
N VAL A 61 -9.57 -20.12 12.02
CA VAL A 61 -10.16 -20.39 10.70
C VAL A 61 -9.04 -20.74 9.72
N ASP A 62 -9.14 -21.92 9.10
CA ASP A 62 -8.21 -22.34 8.05
C ASP A 62 -8.83 -22.04 6.68
N ILE A 63 -8.41 -20.94 6.05
CA ILE A 63 -8.95 -20.54 4.74
C ILE A 63 -8.16 -21.20 3.58
N PRO A 64 -8.79 -21.40 2.41
CA PRO A 64 -8.14 -22.01 1.27
C PRO A 64 -6.88 -21.24 0.84
N ARG A 65 -5.77 -21.96 0.71
CA ARG A 65 -4.51 -21.36 0.24
C ARG A 65 -4.65 -20.93 -1.22
N PHE A 66 -4.07 -19.78 -1.56
CA PHE A 66 -4.17 -19.20 -2.91
C PHE A 66 -3.63 -20.08 -4.04
N ASN A 67 -2.60 -20.89 -3.75
CA ASN A 67 -2.06 -21.86 -4.71
C ASN A 67 -2.95 -23.10 -4.95
N THR A 68 -4.11 -23.18 -4.29
CA THR A 68 -5.12 -24.25 -4.54
C THR A 68 -6.16 -23.85 -5.58
N TYR A 69 -6.04 -22.66 -6.15
CA TYR A 69 -6.86 -22.18 -7.26
C TYR A 69 -6.14 -22.48 -8.58
N SER A 70 -6.88 -22.58 -9.69
CA SER A 70 -6.27 -22.69 -11.02
C SER A 70 -5.46 -21.43 -11.35
N ASP A 71 -4.54 -21.53 -12.30
CA ASP A 71 -3.74 -20.37 -12.73
C ASP A 71 -4.62 -19.22 -13.23
N ASP A 72 -5.74 -19.54 -13.89
CA ASP A 72 -6.71 -18.56 -14.37
C ASP A 72 -7.45 -17.86 -13.25
N HIS A 73 -7.83 -18.61 -12.20
CA HIS A 73 -8.47 -18.04 -11.01
C HIS A 73 -7.48 -17.17 -10.23
N GLN A 74 -6.25 -17.66 -10.04
CA GLN A 74 -5.18 -16.87 -9.40
C GLN A 74 -4.88 -15.61 -10.20
N TYR A 75 -4.87 -15.71 -11.52
CA TYR A 75 -4.71 -14.55 -12.40
C TYR A 75 -5.87 -13.57 -12.19
N ALA A 76 -7.12 -14.00 -12.30
CA ALA A 76 -8.29 -13.12 -12.13
C ALA A 76 -8.33 -12.43 -10.76
N MET A 77 -7.95 -13.11 -9.68
CA MET A 77 -7.94 -12.53 -8.33
C MET A 77 -6.70 -11.67 -8.03
N SER A 78 -5.58 -11.87 -8.74
CA SER A 78 -4.29 -11.16 -8.57
C SER A 78 -3.59 -11.37 -7.21
N HIS A 79 -4.33 -11.60 -6.13
CA HIS A 79 -3.79 -11.83 -4.80
C HIS A 79 -4.73 -12.66 -3.91
N LYS A 80 -4.20 -13.06 -2.75
CA LYS A 80 -4.97 -13.75 -1.70
C LYS A 80 -6.13 -12.89 -1.21
N HIS A 81 -7.16 -13.55 -0.67
CA HIS A 81 -8.32 -12.84 -0.13
C HIS A 81 -7.97 -12.06 1.12
N PHE A 82 -8.66 -10.94 1.29
CA PHE A 82 -8.61 -10.14 2.50
C PHE A 82 -9.40 -10.82 3.61
N VAL A 83 -8.98 -10.62 4.86
CA VAL A 83 -9.73 -11.12 6.03
C VAL A 83 -10.07 -9.98 6.98
N VAL A 84 -11.30 -10.01 7.46
CA VAL A 84 -11.81 -9.12 8.49
C VAL A 84 -12.62 -9.92 9.51
N SER A 85 -12.58 -9.52 10.78
CA SER A 85 -13.51 -10.06 11.78
C SER A 85 -14.91 -9.49 11.60
N GLU A 86 -15.94 -10.18 12.06
CA GLU A 86 -17.33 -9.71 12.00
C GLU A 86 -17.54 -8.40 12.79
N ASP A 87 -16.78 -8.19 13.86
CA ASP A 87 -16.85 -6.96 14.67
C ASP A 87 -16.15 -5.79 13.98
N ALA A 88 -14.97 -6.02 13.39
CA ALA A 88 -14.31 -4.99 12.59
C ALA A 88 -15.09 -4.67 11.32
N TYR A 89 -15.79 -5.65 10.73
CA TYR A 89 -16.57 -5.44 9.51
C TYR A 89 -17.70 -4.43 9.68
N LYS A 90 -18.37 -4.42 10.84
CA LYS A 90 -19.42 -3.44 11.18
C LYS A 90 -18.93 -1.99 11.10
N LYS A 91 -17.63 -1.78 11.25
CA LYS A 91 -16.94 -0.48 11.15
C LYS A 91 -15.88 -0.48 10.07
N PHE A 92 -16.03 -1.32 9.03
CA PHE A 92 -15.01 -1.49 8.00
C PHE A 92 -14.69 -0.19 7.25
N GLN A 93 -15.68 0.71 7.12
CA GLN A 93 -15.50 2.04 6.56
C GLN A 93 -14.48 2.91 7.33
N CYS A 94 -14.14 2.57 8.59
CA CYS A 94 -13.02 3.18 9.31
C CYS A 94 -11.66 2.69 8.79
N ILE A 95 -11.59 1.44 8.33
CA ILE A 95 -10.39 0.80 7.78
C ILE A 95 -10.23 1.12 6.29
N ASP A 96 -11.31 1.19 5.53
CA ASP A 96 -11.28 1.56 4.12
C ASP A 96 -12.59 2.25 3.69
N PRO A 97 -12.66 3.60 3.80
CA PRO A 97 -13.83 4.36 3.37
C PRO A 97 -13.99 4.44 1.84
N TRP A 98 -13.02 3.94 1.07
CA TRP A 98 -13.03 4.02 -0.40
C TRP A 98 -13.53 2.75 -1.06
N ILE A 99 -13.63 1.64 -0.32
CA ILE A 99 -14.30 0.44 -0.80
C ILE A 99 -15.79 0.75 -1.04
N ARG A 100 -16.19 0.52 -2.29
CA ARG A 100 -17.55 0.72 -2.79
C ARG A 100 -17.98 -0.51 -3.58
N GLY A 101 -19.29 -0.74 -3.64
CA GLY A 101 -19.87 -1.85 -4.40
C GLY A 101 -19.46 -3.18 -3.79
N VAL A 102 -20.05 -3.49 -2.64
CA VAL A 102 -19.84 -4.76 -1.95
C VAL A 102 -21.01 -5.68 -2.23
N THR A 103 -20.69 -6.86 -2.75
CA THR A 103 -21.68 -7.87 -3.16
C THR A 103 -21.41 -9.15 -2.38
N PRO A 104 -22.32 -9.58 -1.49
CA PRO A 104 -22.20 -10.89 -0.85
C PRO A 104 -22.24 -12.01 -1.90
N ILE A 105 -21.22 -12.88 -1.89
CA ILE A 105 -21.23 -14.14 -2.65
C ILE A 105 -21.50 -15.35 -1.74
N LEU A 106 -21.25 -15.19 -0.45
CA LEU A 106 -21.62 -16.08 0.65
C LEU A 106 -22.07 -15.21 1.85
N GLY A 107 -23.15 -15.59 2.51
CA GLY A 107 -23.81 -14.78 3.55
C GLY A 107 -25.08 -14.09 3.04
N GLY A 108 -25.76 -13.33 3.90
CA GLY A 108 -26.95 -12.56 3.53
C GLY A 108 -26.67 -11.10 3.18
N ASP A 109 -27.72 -10.36 2.86
CA ASP A 109 -27.65 -8.95 2.46
C ASP A 109 -27.18 -8.02 3.59
N GLU A 110 -27.21 -8.48 4.85
CA GLU A 110 -26.67 -7.77 6.02
C GLU A 110 -25.17 -7.50 5.94
N TYR A 111 -24.45 -8.19 5.04
CA TYR A 111 -23.04 -7.93 4.77
C TYR A 111 -22.83 -6.86 3.68
N SER A 112 -23.87 -6.10 3.32
CA SER A 112 -23.69 -4.85 2.57
C SER A 112 -22.97 -3.81 3.43
N LEU A 113 -22.08 -2.99 2.86
CA LEU A 113 -21.33 -2.02 3.66
C LEU A 113 -22.24 -0.91 4.22
N PRO A 114 -22.10 -0.57 5.51
CA PRO A 114 -22.79 0.58 6.09
C PRO A 114 -22.25 1.89 5.48
N PRO A 115 -23.01 2.99 5.55
CA PRO A 115 -22.51 4.31 5.18
C PRO A 115 -21.29 4.68 6.04
N THR A 116 -20.39 5.47 5.45
CA THR A 116 -19.21 5.99 6.15
C THR A 116 -19.63 6.79 7.39
N PRO A 117 -19.15 6.46 8.61
CA PRO A 117 -19.64 7.05 9.85
C PRO A 117 -19.05 8.43 10.17
N PHE A 118 -18.23 8.98 9.27
CA PHE A 118 -17.47 10.21 9.51
C PHE A 118 -18.19 11.45 8.99
N ASP A 119 -18.05 12.53 9.76
CA ASP A 119 -18.37 13.88 9.33
C ASP A 119 -17.40 14.40 8.25
N GLU A 120 -17.56 15.66 7.85
CA GLU A 120 -16.74 16.28 6.81
C GLU A 120 -15.25 16.30 7.19
N GLU A 121 -14.94 16.61 8.44
CA GLU A 121 -13.57 16.69 8.93
C GLU A 121 -12.91 15.30 8.99
N GLY A 122 -13.61 14.30 9.51
CA GLY A 122 -13.15 12.92 9.54
C GLY A 122 -12.95 12.34 8.14
N ARG A 123 -13.86 12.63 7.21
CA ARG A 123 -13.70 12.25 5.81
C ARG A 123 -12.47 12.91 5.20
N ARG A 124 -12.28 14.22 5.42
CA ARG A 124 -11.10 14.95 4.94
C ARG A 124 -9.80 14.35 5.48
N ALA A 125 -9.70 14.07 6.78
CA ALA A 125 -8.50 13.49 7.37
C ALA A 125 -8.17 12.11 6.77
N LEU A 126 -9.18 11.28 6.54
CA LEU A 126 -9.01 9.99 5.84
C LEU A 126 -8.59 10.18 4.39
N SER A 127 -9.18 11.12 3.65
CA SER A 127 -8.76 11.46 2.27
C SER A 127 -7.29 11.87 2.24
N LEU A 128 -6.82 12.71 3.18
CA LEU A 128 -5.41 13.06 3.31
C LEU A 128 -4.53 11.84 3.59
N PHE A 129 -4.97 10.91 4.44
CA PHE A 129 -4.26 9.65 4.69
C PHE A 129 -4.11 8.82 3.42
N PHE A 130 -5.17 8.69 2.62
CA PHE A 130 -5.13 7.96 1.34
C PHE A 130 -4.22 8.63 0.31
N LEU A 131 -4.32 9.95 0.17
CA LEU A 131 -3.53 10.72 -0.78
C LEU A 131 -2.06 10.80 -0.40
N GLY A 132 -1.76 11.02 0.88
CA GLY A 132 -0.40 11.22 1.37
C GLY A 132 0.37 9.92 1.58
N ILE A 133 -0.31 8.87 2.04
CA ILE A 133 0.35 7.63 2.46
C ILE A 133 -0.23 6.43 1.73
N ALA A 134 -1.48 6.07 2.03
CA ALA A 134 -2.02 4.75 1.71
C ALA A 134 -1.99 4.44 0.20
N GLY A 135 -2.50 5.35 -0.60
CA GLY A 135 -2.53 5.22 -2.05
C GLY A 135 -1.17 5.53 -2.69
N SER A 136 -0.59 6.69 -2.38
CA SER A 136 0.59 7.20 -3.09
C SER A 136 1.83 6.31 -2.93
N PHE A 137 1.97 5.57 -1.81
CA PHE A 137 3.09 4.66 -1.60
C PHE A 137 3.18 3.56 -2.66
N GLY A 138 2.04 2.97 -3.04
CA GLY A 138 1.98 1.95 -4.10
C GLY A 138 2.48 2.50 -5.44
N PHE A 139 2.07 3.72 -5.79
CA PHE A 139 2.52 4.38 -7.01
C PHE A 139 4.00 4.76 -6.96
N PHE A 140 4.51 5.28 -5.84
CA PHE A 140 5.94 5.55 -5.68
C PHE A 140 6.78 4.32 -5.94
N LYS A 141 6.35 3.16 -5.44
CA LYS A 141 7.02 1.88 -5.68
C LYS A 141 6.99 1.48 -7.16
N ILE A 142 5.82 1.56 -7.80
CA ILE A 142 5.67 1.26 -9.23
C ILE A 142 6.59 2.16 -10.08
N VAL A 143 6.57 3.47 -9.85
CA VAL A 143 7.41 4.44 -10.58
C VAL A 143 8.89 4.15 -10.34
N ALA A 144 9.26 3.89 -9.09
CA ALA A 144 10.65 3.67 -8.73
C ALA A 144 11.21 2.37 -9.33
N HIS A 145 10.47 1.27 -9.24
CA HIS A 145 10.83 0.01 -9.87
C HIS A 145 10.93 0.17 -11.39
N ALA A 146 9.97 0.85 -12.01
CA ALA A 146 9.95 1.03 -13.45
C ALA A 146 11.20 1.74 -13.98
N LYS A 147 11.59 2.83 -13.32
CA LYS A 147 12.78 3.59 -13.69
C LYS A 147 14.08 2.87 -13.33
N CYS A 148 14.15 2.23 -12.16
CA CYS A 148 15.35 1.51 -11.71
C CYS A 148 15.65 0.28 -12.59
N ALA A 149 14.65 -0.56 -12.81
CA ALA A 149 14.79 -1.79 -13.60
C ALA A 149 14.66 -1.56 -15.12
N LYS A 150 14.30 -0.33 -15.54
CA LYS A 150 13.93 0.03 -16.92
C LYS A 150 12.82 -0.88 -17.48
N GLN A 151 11.89 -1.29 -16.61
CA GLN A 151 10.86 -2.29 -16.88
C GLN A 151 9.51 -1.89 -16.29
N ILE A 152 8.44 -1.85 -17.09
CA ILE A 152 7.09 -1.59 -16.58
C ILE A 152 6.37 -2.93 -16.43
N ASP A 153 5.89 -3.26 -15.22
CA ASP A 153 4.88 -4.31 -15.03
C ASP A 153 3.53 -3.76 -15.48
N CYS A 154 3.14 -4.12 -16.70
CA CYS A 154 2.00 -3.54 -17.39
C CYS A 154 0.68 -3.78 -16.65
N ARG A 155 0.44 -5.00 -16.15
CA ARG A 155 -0.83 -5.30 -15.47
C ARG A 155 -0.94 -4.51 -14.17
N SER A 156 0.09 -4.56 -13.33
CA SER A 156 0.12 -3.83 -12.06
C SER A 156 -0.01 -2.33 -12.29
N PHE A 157 0.66 -1.79 -13.31
CA PHE A 157 0.55 -0.38 -13.69
C PHE A 157 -0.86 -0.02 -14.14
N LEU A 158 -1.46 -0.77 -15.08
CA LEU A 158 -2.81 -0.49 -15.58
C LEU A 158 -3.89 -0.61 -14.51
N GLU A 159 -3.69 -1.48 -13.51
CA GLU A 159 -4.57 -1.56 -12.34
C GLU A 159 -4.35 -0.41 -11.37
N ALA A 160 -3.12 0.07 -11.21
CA ALA A 160 -2.84 1.24 -10.38
C ALA A 160 -3.43 2.52 -11.00
N ILE A 161 -3.20 2.80 -12.28
CA ILE A 161 -3.59 4.10 -12.89
C ILE A 161 -5.09 4.38 -12.85
N LYS A 162 -5.94 3.36 -12.67
CA LYS A 162 -7.39 3.53 -12.45
C LYS A 162 -7.70 4.38 -11.22
N TYR A 163 -6.81 4.39 -10.23
CA TYR A 163 -6.99 5.13 -8.98
C TYR A 163 -6.70 6.63 -9.09
N ILE A 164 -6.11 7.13 -10.19
CA ILE A 164 -5.85 8.58 -10.32
C ILE A 164 -7.16 9.39 -10.32
N GLY A 165 -8.22 8.89 -10.95
CA GLY A 165 -9.55 9.52 -10.85
C GLY A 165 -10.13 9.50 -9.43
N ASN A 166 -9.79 8.47 -8.63
CA ASN A 166 -10.14 8.45 -7.21
C ASN A 166 -9.32 9.49 -6.43
N TYR A 167 -8.03 9.70 -6.74
CA TYR A 167 -7.24 10.78 -6.12
C TYR A 167 -7.83 12.13 -6.43
N GLU A 168 -8.22 12.40 -7.66
CA GLU A 168 -8.85 13.67 -8.01
C GLU A 168 -10.14 13.90 -7.21
N ARG A 169 -10.98 12.87 -7.05
CA ARG A 169 -12.16 12.93 -6.18
C ARG A 169 -11.79 13.24 -4.72
N GLU A 170 -10.81 12.54 -4.16
CA GLU A 170 -10.42 12.73 -2.76
C GLU A 170 -9.71 14.07 -2.52
N MET A 171 -8.95 14.58 -3.49
CA MET A 171 -8.36 15.92 -3.44
C MET A 171 -9.44 17.00 -3.37
N ARG A 172 -10.54 16.85 -4.13
CA ARG A 172 -11.70 17.73 -4.05
C ARG A 172 -12.42 17.60 -2.70
N ASN A 173 -12.68 16.38 -2.24
CA ASN A 173 -13.30 16.13 -0.93
C ASN A 173 -12.50 16.73 0.22
N ALA A 174 -11.17 16.75 0.09
CA ALA A 174 -10.27 17.34 1.09
C ALA A 174 -10.13 18.88 0.95
N GLY A 175 -10.73 19.50 -0.07
CA GLY A 175 -10.62 20.92 -0.35
C GLY A 175 -9.26 21.35 -0.87
N LEU A 176 -8.46 20.43 -1.44
CA LEU A 176 -7.10 20.70 -1.92
C LEU A 176 -7.04 21.21 -3.36
N ILE A 177 -8.09 20.97 -4.16
CA ILE A 177 -8.24 21.48 -5.52
C ILE A 177 -9.70 21.91 -5.75
N GLU A 178 -9.91 22.81 -6.70
CA GLU A 178 -11.26 23.28 -7.04
C GLU A 178 -12.07 22.22 -7.81
N ILE A 179 -13.40 22.39 -7.85
CA ILE A 179 -14.33 21.47 -8.53
C ILE A 179 -13.97 21.32 -10.03
N ASN A 180 -13.57 22.41 -10.69
CA ASN A 180 -13.25 22.43 -12.12
C ASN A 180 -11.75 22.25 -12.40
N GLU A 181 -10.90 22.17 -11.37
CA GLU A 181 -9.49 21.90 -11.56
C GLU A 181 -9.29 20.40 -11.82
N SER A 182 -8.44 20.09 -12.80
CA SER A 182 -7.98 18.73 -13.02
C SER A 182 -6.68 18.47 -12.26
N LEU A 183 -6.62 17.35 -11.54
CA LEU A 183 -5.40 16.91 -10.89
C LEU A 183 -4.31 16.62 -11.92
N ASP A 184 -4.67 15.97 -13.03
CA ASP A 184 -3.76 15.45 -14.04
C ASP A 184 -4.40 15.49 -15.43
N SER A 185 -3.79 16.24 -16.35
CA SER A 185 -4.26 16.35 -17.74
C SER A 185 -4.12 15.05 -18.55
N LYS A 186 -3.39 14.05 -18.03
CA LYS A 186 -3.21 12.72 -18.63
C LYS A 186 -4.27 11.70 -18.21
N ILE A 187 -5.26 12.06 -17.39
CA ILE A 187 -6.40 11.17 -17.06
C ILE A 187 -7.05 10.54 -18.31
N PRO A 188 -7.31 11.28 -19.41
CA PRO A 188 -7.81 10.68 -20.65
C PRO A 188 -6.87 9.63 -21.27
N LEU A 189 -5.55 9.85 -21.19
CA LEU A 189 -4.54 8.89 -21.66
C LEU A 189 -4.60 7.58 -20.85
N TYR A 190 -4.77 7.67 -19.52
CA TYR A 190 -4.89 6.50 -18.65
C TYR A 190 -6.14 5.67 -18.96
N ALA A 191 -7.27 6.31 -19.24
CA ALA A 191 -8.48 5.61 -19.67
C ALA A 191 -8.26 4.93 -21.04
N GLN A 192 -7.73 5.69 -22.00
CA GLN A 192 -7.49 5.20 -23.36
C GLN A 192 -6.61 3.96 -23.39
N ILE A 193 -5.48 3.96 -22.66
CA ILE A 193 -4.55 2.83 -22.71
C ILE A 193 -5.16 1.56 -22.11
N ARG A 194 -6.01 1.67 -21.08
CA ARG A 194 -6.69 0.53 -20.47
C ARG A 194 -7.74 -0.06 -21.40
N GLU A 195 -8.58 0.79 -21.99
CA GLU A 195 -9.67 0.36 -22.86
C GLU A 195 -9.17 -0.23 -24.18
N GLN A 196 -8.06 0.29 -24.72
CA GLN A 196 -7.51 -0.14 -25.99
C GLN A 196 -6.36 -1.14 -25.83
N TRP A 197 -6.02 -1.58 -24.62
CA TRP A 197 -4.83 -2.38 -24.35
C TRP A 197 -4.66 -3.53 -25.34
N PHE A 198 -5.69 -4.36 -25.52
CA PHE A 198 -5.62 -5.55 -26.38
C PHE A 198 -5.65 -5.26 -27.89
N THR A 199 -5.97 -4.04 -28.31
CA THR A 199 -6.01 -3.64 -29.74
C THR A 199 -4.81 -2.80 -30.17
N LEU A 200 -4.09 -2.19 -29.23
CA LEU A 200 -2.88 -1.42 -29.51
C LEU A 200 -1.72 -2.31 -29.97
N SER A 201 -0.90 -1.81 -30.90
CA SER A 201 0.40 -2.41 -31.24
C SER A 201 1.38 -2.30 -30.07
N GLU A 202 2.40 -3.16 -30.07
CA GLU A 202 3.45 -3.16 -29.03
C GLU A 202 4.14 -1.80 -28.90
N ASP A 203 4.60 -1.22 -30.02
CA ASP A 203 5.24 0.10 -30.06
C ASP A 203 4.33 1.18 -29.46
N LYS A 204 3.02 1.11 -29.73
CA LYS A 204 2.07 2.10 -29.22
C LYS A 204 1.82 1.92 -27.72
N ARG A 205 1.77 0.68 -27.23
CA ARG A 205 1.71 0.38 -25.79
C ARG A 205 2.93 0.92 -25.06
N GLU A 206 4.14 0.69 -25.61
CA GLU A 206 5.38 1.18 -25.00
C GLU A 206 5.40 2.72 -24.94
N GLN A 207 5.05 3.38 -26.04
CA GLN A 207 4.97 4.84 -26.11
C GLN A 207 4.01 5.39 -25.04
N MET A 208 2.78 4.88 -25.00
CA MET A 208 1.74 5.39 -24.11
C MET A 208 2.02 5.07 -22.63
N LEU A 209 2.57 3.89 -22.31
CA LEU A 209 2.95 3.56 -20.94
C LEU A 209 4.11 4.42 -20.44
N THR A 210 5.09 4.71 -21.30
CA THR A 210 6.20 5.60 -20.94
C THR A 210 5.68 7.02 -20.67
N GLU A 211 4.82 7.54 -21.54
CA GLU A 211 4.17 8.84 -21.35
C GLU A 211 3.29 8.89 -20.09
N ALA A 212 2.58 7.80 -19.79
CA ALA A 212 1.76 7.69 -18.60
C ALA A 212 2.59 7.63 -17.31
N LEU A 213 3.74 6.95 -17.34
CA LEU A 213 4.67 6.86 -16.21
C LEU A 213 5.21 8.25 -15.82
N ASP A 214 5.60 9.05 -16.81
CA ASP A 214 6.06 10.43 -16.60
C ASP A 214 4.93 11.32 -16.05
N GLY A 215 3.69 11.13 -16.51
CA GLY A 215 2.52 11.84 -15.99
C GLY A 215 2.25 11.55 -14.51
N ILE A 216 2.28 10.27 -14.12
CA ILE A 216 2.04 9.84 -12.73
C ILE A 216 3.08 10.45 -11.79
N GLU A 217 4.34 10.49 -12.19
CA GLU A 217 5.41 11.08 -11.39
C GLU A 217 5.08 12.53 -10.99
N LEU A 218 4.68 13.35 -11.96
CA LEU A 218 4.29 14.74 -11.74
C LEU A 218 3.03 14.83 -10.88
N THR A 219 2.07 13.93 -11.09
CA THR A 219 0.83 13.87 -10.31
C THR A 219 1.09 13.53 -8.85
N LEU A 220 1.94 12.55 -8.55
CA LEU A 220 2.32 12.21 -7.17
C LEU A 220 3.03 13.39 -6.50
N ALA A 221 3.93 14.06 -7.22
CA ALA A 221 4.63 15.24 -6.70
C ALA A 221 3.65 16.38 -6.36
N LYS A 222 2.66 16.64 -7.23
CA LYS A 222 1.58 17.61 -6.98
C LYS A 222 0.71 17.21 -5.77
N ILE A 223 0.32 15.95 -5.66
CA ILE A 223 -0.46 15.44 -4.51
C ILE A 223 0.31 15.69 -3.21
N ILE A 224 1.56 15.26 -3.13
CA ILE A 224 2.35 15.41 -1.90
C ILE A 224 2.57 16.87 -1.56
N LYS A 225 2.84 17.74 -2.54
CA LYS A 225 2.96 19.18 -2.31
C LYS A 225 1.71 19.75 -1.64
N LEU A 226 0.53 19.43 -2.18
CA LEU A 226 -0.74 19.95 -1.68
C LEU A 226 -1.08 19.39 -0.29
N VAL A 227 -0.94 18.07 -0.09
CA VAL A 227 -1.16 17.43 1.22
C VAL A 227 -0.17 17.99 2.26
N ASN A 228 1.10 18.13 1.93
CA ASN A 228 2.12 18.68 2.83
C ASN A 228 1.82 20.12 3.23
N ASN A 229 1.46 20.98 2.27
CA ASN A 229 1.10 22.38 2.54
C ASN A 229 -0.13 22.51 3.43
N ASP A 230 -1.07 21.58 3.31
CA ASP A 230 -2.25 21.52 4.15
C ASP A 230 -1.91 21.08 5.58
N LEU A 231 -1.13 20.00 5.73
CA LEU A 231 -0.70 19.50 7.03
C LEU A 231 0.18 20.52 7.78
N LYS A 232 1.04 21.28 7.10
CA LYS A 232 1.80 22.40 7.69
C LYS A 232 0.93 23.43 8.42
N LYS A 233 -0.34 23.57 8.02
CA LYS A 233 -1.28 24.55 8.59
C LYS A 233 -2.19 23.97 9.66
N THR A 234 -2.37 22.64 9.67
CA THR A 234 -3.45 21.98 10.41
C THR A 234 -2.96 20.98 11.45
N THR A 235 -1.64 20.79 11.56
CA THR A 235 -1.05 19.83 12.50
C THR A 235 -0.61 20.48 13.79
N ASP A 236 -0.85 19.77 14.89
CA ASP A 236 -0.30 20.06 16.21
C ASP A 236 1.06 19.37 16.39
N ARG A 237 1.62 19.44 17.61
CA ARG A 237 2.85 18.75 18.00
C ARG A 237 2.57 17.63 19.01
N PHE A 238 3.15 16.47 18.77
CA PHE A 238 3.09 15.26 19.58
C PHE A 238 4.46 14.97 20.21
N PRO A 239 4.58 14.82 21.54
CA PRO A 239 5.85 14.49 22.17
C PRO A 239 6.39 13.12 21.72
N SER A 240 7.61 13.08 21.20
CA SER A 240 8.22 11.85 20.66
C SER A 240 8.79 10.90 21.72
N ASN A 241 8.49 11.13 23.00
CA ASN A 241 9.11 10.41 24.13
C ASN A 241 8.75 8.92 24.16
N SER A 242 7.71 8.50 23.44
CA SER A 242 7.34 7.09 23.25
C SER A 242 8.23 6.35 22.24
N LEU A 243 9.09 7.05 21.50
CA LEU A 243 9.91 6.48 20.44
C LEU A 243 11.38 6.34 20.87
N ARG A 244 12.08 5.40 20.22
CA ARG A 244 13.52 5.21 20.45
C ARG A 244 14.30 6.44 19.96
N LYS A 245 15.22 6.95 20.79
CA LYS A 245 16.10 8.10 20.48
C LYS A 245 17.55 7.72 20.18
N PRO A 246 17.89 7.00 19.10
CA PRO A 246 19.27 6.88 18.67
C PRO A 246 19.71 8.18 17.97
N LYS A 247 20.99 8.53 18.10
CA LYS A 247 21.61 9.50 17.18
C LYS A 247 21.72 8.84 15.80
N ASN A 248 20.69 8.98 14.97
CA ASN A 248 20.74 8.50 13.59
C ASN A 248 21.50 9.52 12.73
N SER A 249 22.81 9.32 12.56
CA SER A 249 23.63 10.22 11.73
C SER A 249 23.29 10.19 10.24
N ARG A 250 22.55 9.18 9.77
CA ARG A 250 22.21 9.03 8.33
C ARG A 250 21.04 9.91 7.93
N TYR A 251 20.05 10.08 8.82
CA TYR A 251 18.85 10.90 8.59
C TYR A 251 18.62 11.81 9.80
N PRO A 252 19.37 12.92 9.90
CA PRO A 252 19.22 13.84 11.03
C PRO A 252 17.85 14.54 10.96
N HIS A 253 17.34 14.95 12.12
CA HIS A 253 16.08 15.66 12.29
C HIS A 253 14.91 14.95 11.61
N SER A 254 14.75 13.66 11.91
CA SER A 254 13.80 12.79 11.20
C SER A 254 13.07 11.83 12.12
N LEU A 255 11.89 11.40 11.69
CA LEU A 255 11.28 10.14 12.10
C LEU A 255 11.64 9.09 11.04
N VAL A 256 12.25 7.99 11.46
CA VAL A 256 12.61 6.87 10.58
C VAL A 256 11.86 5.63 11.02
N ILE A 257 11.19 4.98 10.08
CA ILE A 257 10.49 3.69 10.26
C ILE A 257 11.19 2.67 9.39
N ASP A 258 11.77 1.64 10.01
CA ASP A 258 12.51 0.58 9.32
C ASP A 258 11.78 -0.77 9.44
N THR A 259 11.33 -1.31 8.31
CA THR A 259 10.62 -2.60 8.24
C THR A 259 11.49 -3.73 7.70
N ASP A 260 12.82 -3.54 7.70
CA ASP A 260 13.84 -4.42 7.12
C ASP A 260 13.88 -4.39 5.57
N ASP A 261 12.73 -4.48 4.90
CA ASP A 261 12.60 -4.41 3.43
C ASP A 261 12.39 -2.99 2.90
N GLU A 262 11.83 -2.11 3.73
CA GLU A 262 11.57 -0.72 3.38
C GLU A 262 12.01 0.20 4.52
N THR A 263 12.42 1.42 4.17
CA THR A 263 12.79 2.47 5.12
C THR A 263 12.05 3.74 4.78
N ILE A 264 11.23 4.23 5.69
CA ILE A 264 10.42 5.43 5.51
C ILE A 264 11.00 6.51 6.40
N VAL A 265 11.41 7.63 5.82
CA VAL A 265 12.04 8.76 6.50
C VAL A 265 11.16 9.98 6.32
N PHE A 266 10.63 10.51 7.43
CA PHE A 266 9.95 11.80 7.47
C PHE A 266 10.93 12.83 8.04
N GLN A 267 11.40 13.75 7.20
CA GLN A 267 12.55 14.61 7.50
C GLN A 267 12.16 16.09 7.62
N GLU A 268 12.61 16.74 8.69
CA GLU A 268 12.38 18.17 8.92
C GLU A 268 13.02 19.03 7.82
N GLY A 269 12.30 20.06 7.37
CA GLY A 269 12.76 20.99 6.33
C GLY A 269 12.78 20.41 4.92
N ARG A 270 12.40 19.15 4.71
CA ARG A 270 12.26 18.56 3.37
C ARG A 270 11.02 19.10 2.67
N GLU A 271 11.18 19.49 1.41
CA GLU A 271 10.12 19.99 0.55
C GLU A 271 9.88 19.11 -0.68
N ASP A 272 10.56 17.98 -0.81
CA ASP A 272 10.42 17.06 -1.96
C ASP A 272 10.17 15.63 -1.49
N VAL A 273 9.91 14.73 -2.45
CA VAL A 273 9.85 13.29 -2.18
C VAL A 273 11.00 12.61 -2.90
N GLU A 274 11.71 11.74 -2.21
CA GLU A 274 12.76 10.94 -2.83
C GLU A 274 12.50 9.46 -2.56
N VAL A 275 12.59 8.65 -3.61
CA VAL A 275 12.46 7.19 -3.52
C VAL A 275 13.75 6.58 -4.04
N LYS A 276 14.49 5.94 -3.14
CA LYS A 276 15.73 5.23 -3.47
C LYS A 276 15.41 3.75 -3.59
N CYS A 277 15.70 3.18 -4.75
CA CYS A 277 15.68 1.74 -4.96
C CYS A 277 17.13 1.25 -4.96
N GLU A 278 17.50 0.50 -3.92
CA GLU A 278 18.82 -0.10 -3.80
C GLU A 278 18.70 -1.60 -4.08
N ILE A 279 19.30 -2.06 -5.17
CA ILE A 279 19.34 -3.48 -5.53
C ILE A 279 20.71 -4.04 -5.16
N TYR A 280 20.71 -5.06 -4.31
CA TYR A 280 21.88 -5.72 -3.81
C TYR A 280 21.94 -7.16 -4.31
N ARG A 281 23.15 -7.61 -4.62
CA ARG A 281 23.43 -9.02 -4.92
C ARG A 281 24.44 -9.52 -3.88
N PRO A 282 24.07 -10.43 -2.97
CA PRO A 282 25.02 -10.94 -1.98
C PRO A 282 26.13 -11.69 -2.70
N LEU A 283 27.38 -11.51 -2.26
CA LEU A 283 28.55 -12.22 -2.80
C LEU A 283 28.52 -13.73 -2.54
N LEU A 284 27.68 -14.21 -1.61
CA LEU A 284 27.41 -15.63 -1.37
C LEU A 284 26.42 -16.22 -2.41
N THR A 285 26.62 -15.86 -3.68
CA THR A 285 25.78 -16.25 -4.84
C THR A 285 25.66 -17.76 -5.05
N HIS A 286 26.55 -18.55 -4.43
CA HIS A 286 26.53 -20.02 -4.49
C HIS A 286 25.50 -20.65 -3.53
N LEU A 287 25.00 -19.91 -2.52
CA LEU A 287 23.98 -20.40 -1.59
C LEU A 287 22.61 -19.73 -1.80
N TYR A 288 22.59 -18.52 -2.38
CA TYR A 288 21.36 -17.78 -2.63
C TYR A 288 21.36 -17.18 -4.04
N ALA A 289 20.55 -17.75 -4.93
CA ALA A 289 20.24 -17.17 -6.23
C ALA A 289 19.13 -16.12 -6.05
N GLY A 290 19.49 -14.89 -5.70
CA GLY A 290 18.53 -13.81 -5.54
C GLY A 290 19.16 -12.43 -5.50
N TYR A 291 18.40 -11.44 -5.95
CA TYR A 291 18.65 -10.02 -5.67
C TYR A 291 17.82 -9.63 -4.45
N PHE A 292 18.38 -8.75 -3.63
CA PHE A 292 17.65 -8.09 -2.55
C PHE A 292 17.37 -6.67 -2.99
N GLU A 293 16.14 -6.22 -2.82
CA GLU A 293 15.73 -4.86 -3.13
C GLU A 293 15.34 -4.18 -1.81
N ARG A 294 15.92 -3.02 -1.54
CA ARG A 294 15.52 -2.15 -0.43
C ARG A 294 15.00 -0.84 -0.99
N MET A 295 13.81 -0.46 -0.54
CA MET A 295 13.21 0.82 -0.89
C MET A 295 13.39 1.80 0.27
N THR A 296 13.98 2.97 0.01
CA THR A 296 13.99 4.08 0.98
C THR A 296 13.14 5.22 0.47
N TYR A 297 12.11 5.59 1.23
CA TYR A 297 11.27 6.73 0.97
C TYR A 297 11.68 7.89 1.88
N LEU A 298 11.89 9.07 1.31
CA LEU A 298 12.17 10.28 2.05
C LEU A 298 11.05 11.28 1.75
N PHE A 299 10.39 11.71 2.81
CA PHE A 299 9.18 12.52 2.80
C PHE A 299 9.36 13.78 3.67
N PRO A 300 8.60 14.86 3.39
CA PRO A 300 8.43 15.96 4.34
C PRO A 300 7.95 15.45 5.71
N LEU A 301 8.45 16.06 6.79
CA LEU A 301 8.12 15.66 8.15
C LEU A 301 6.60 15.70 8.41
N GLU A 302 5.89 16.68 7.85
CA GLU A 302 4.46 16.89 8.12
C GLU A 302 3.58 15.74 7.64
N LEU A 303 4.02 14.95 6.65
CA LEU A 303 3.30 13.73 6.26
C LEU A 303 3.26 12.68 7.39
N SER A 304 4.18 12.72 8.35
CA SER A 304 4.14 11.82 9.52
C SER A 304 2.91 12.05 10.40
N ALA A 305 2.24 13.19 10.29
CA ALA A 305 0.99 13.46 11.02
C ALA A 305 -0.13 12.46 10.69
N LEU A 306 -0.09 11.86 9.49
CA LEU A 306 -1.08 10.88 9.03
C LEU A 306 -0.89 9.49 9.66
N ILE A 307 0.30 9.21 10.19
CA ILE A 307 0.65 7.92 10.80
C ILE A 307 0.84 8.00 12.31
N THR A 308 1.08 9.21 12.84
CA THR A 308 1.28 9.45 14.27
C THR A 308 0.12 8.95 15.16
N PRO A 309 -1.15 8.93 14.73
CA PRO A 309 -2.22 8.31 15.52
C PRO A 309 -1.93 6.86 15.93
N TYR A 310 -1.17 6.09 15.13
CA TYR A 310 -0.77 4.73 15.52
C TYR A 310 0.19 4.71 16.71
N PHE A 311 0.99 5.75 16.95
CA PHE A 311 1.86 5.83 18.13
C PHE A 311 1.10 6.17 19.42
N GLU A 312 -0.16 6.62 19.30
CA GLU A 312 -1.05 6.88 20.44
C GLU A 312 -2.00 5.70 20.74
N GLN A 313 -2.09 4.71 19.85
CA GLN A 313 -2.97 3.55 20.03
C GLN A 313 -2.22 2.33 20.56
N GLU A 314 -2.94 1.48 21.28
CA GLU A 314 -2.48 0.14 21.63
C GLU A 314 -2.83 -0.86 20.52
N GLY A 315 -2.01 -1.91 20.40
CA GLY A 315 -2.27 -3.05 19.54
C GLY A 315 -1.13 -3.40 18.58
N PRO A 316 -1.26 -4.51 17.82
CA PRO A 316 -0.12 -5.16 17.18
C PRO A 316 0.60 -4.29 16.13
N LEU A 317 -0.13 -3.52 15.33
CA LEU A 317 0.47 -2.64 14.32
C LEU A 317 1.14 -1.44 15.00
N SER A 318 0.49 -0.86 16.00
CA SER A 318 1.03 0.26 16.78
C SER A 318 2.31 -0.10 17.51
N GLU A 319 2.32 -1.23 18.22
CA GLU A 319 3.50 -1.76 18.91
C GLU A 319 4.66 -1.94 17.95
N LYS A 320 4.38 -2.59 16.80
CA LYS A 320 5.42 -2.87 15.83
C LYS A 320 5.92 -1.62 15.11
N LEU A 321 5.04 -0.64 14.83
CA LEU A 321 5.46 0.67 14.35
C LEU A 321 6.39 1.35 15.37
N MET A 322 6.05 1.34 16.67
CA MET A 322 6.92 1.90 17.72
C MET A 322 8.28 1.17 17.81
N GLU A 323 8.30 -0.16 17.71
CA GLU A 323 9.53 -0.95 17.72
C GLU A 323 10.45 -0.68 16.53
N SER A 324 9.85 -0.44 15.36
CA SER A 324 10.53 -0.14 14.10
C SER A 324 10.84 1.34 13.91
N SER A 325 10.37 2.21 14.81
CA SER A 325 10.53 3.66 14.70
C SER A 325 11.66 4.19 15.56
N VAL A 326 12.43 5.11 14.99
CA VAL A 326 13.47 5.86 15.67
C VAL A 326 13.37 7.33 15.31
N THR A 327 13.66 8.22 16.25
CA THR A 327 13.67 9.66 15.97
C THR A 327 14.62 10.43 16.88
N ASP A 328 15.23 11.47 16.34
CA ASP A 328 16.02 12.46 17.09
C ASP A 328 15.26 13.78 17.32
N LEU A 329 13.99 13.83 16.91
CA LEU A 329 13.09 14.96 17.14
C LEU A 329 12.53 14.90 18.57
N ASN A 330 12.24 16.06 19.17
CA ASN A 330 11.54 16.14 20.45
C ASN A 330 10.01 16.01 20.30
N GLU A 331 9.50 16.44 19.15
CA GLU A 331 8.09 16.44 18.82
C GLU A 331 7.88 16.04 17.35
N LEU A 332 6.76 15.40 17.07
CA LEU A 332 6.31 15.03 15.73
C LEU A 332 5.03 15.80 15.36
N PRO A 333 4.82 16.13 14.09
CA PRO A 333 3.51 16.60 13.62
C PRO A 333 2.42 15.57 13.91
N ILE A 334 1.24 16.03 14.32
CA ILE A 334 0.07 15.18 14.51
C ILE A 334 -1.19 15.85 13.97
N LEU A 335 -2.03 15.08 13.29
CA LEU A 335 -3.38 15.49 12.92
C LEU A 335 -4.37 14.79 13.86
N ARG A 336 -4.76 15.46 14.94
CA ARG A 336 -5.71 14.92 15.92
C ARG A 336 -7.13 14.94 15.33
N ASN A 337 -7.51 13.85 14.68
CA ASN A 337 -8.84 13.70 14.13
C ASN A 337 -9.41 12.31 14.46
N GLN A 338 -10.69 12.27 14.86
CA GLN A 338 -11.34 11.03 15.30
C GLN A 338 -11.36 9.96 14.21
N GLY A 339 -11.47 10.32 12.93
CA GLY A 339 -11.45 9.35 11.83
C GLY A 339 -10.13 8.60 11.71
N LEU A 340 -8.99 9.27 11.94
CA LEU A 340 -7.68 8.62 11.94
C LEU A 340 -7.44 7.77 13.19
N ILE A 341 -7.97 8.20 14.34
CA ILE A 341 -7.92 7.44 15.59
C ILE A 341 -8.76 6.15 15.44
N ASP A 342 -10.00 6.26 14.98
CA ASP A 342 -10.90 5.13 14.73
C ASP A 342 -10.28 4.16 13.72
N ARG A 343 -9.66 4.68 12.66
CA ARG A 343 -8.92 3.86 11.69
C ARG A 343 -7.82 3.03 12.37
N ALA A 344 -6.99 3.67 13.19
CA ALA A 344 -5.90 2.99 13.87
C ALA A 344 -6.40 1.92 14.84
N GLN A 345 -7.42 2.25 15.64
CA GLN A 345 -8.09 1.33 16.56
C GLN A 345 -8.70 0.13 15.83
N MET A 346 -9.49 0.39 14.79
CA MET A 346 -10.15 -0.69 14.04
C MET A 346 -9.15 -1.58 13.29
N THR A 347 -8.03 -1.01 12.83
CA THR A 347 -6.96 -1.80 12.21
C THR A 347 -6.30 -2.73 13.22
N ASN A 348 -5.96 -2.24 14.41
CA ASN A 348 -5.40 -3.07 15.48
C ASN A 348 -6.39 -4.13 15.98
N GLN A 349 -7.65 -3.76 16.18
CA GLN A 349 -8.71 -4.69 16.56
C GLN A 349 -8.85 -5.83 15.55
N ASN A 350 -8.90 -5.51 14.25
CA ASN A 350 -8.98 -6.53 13.21
C ASN A 350 -7.79 -7.50 13.25
N LEU A 351 -6.57 -6.99 13.46
CA LEU A 351 -5.37 -7.84 13.56
C LEU A 351 -5.42 -8.79 14.76
N ILE A 352 -5.93 -8.32 15.91
CA ILE A 352 -6.10 -9.15 17.10
C ILE A 352 -7.12 -10.26 16.83
N GLU A 353 -8.29 -9.88 16.33
CA GLU A 353 -9.42 -10.79 16.16
C GLU A 353 -9.22 -11.81 15.03
N THR A 354 -8.37 -11.49 14.06
CA THR A 354 -8.04 -12.39 12.93
C THR A 354 -6.68 -13.08 13.09
N SER A 355 -6.03 -12.95 14.25
CA SER A 355 -4.68 -13.48 14.51
C SER A 355 -4.55 -15.01 14.37
N LYS A 356 -5.67 -15.75 14.47
CA LYS A 356 -5.73 -17.21 14.35
C LYS A 356 -6.22 -17.68 12.97
N VAL A 357 -6.38 -16.78 12.01
CA VAL A 357 -6.77 -17.14 10.65
C VAL A 357 -5.51 -17.44 9.83
N SER A 358 -5.47 -18.60 9.18
CA SER A 358 -4.32 -19.03 8.38
C SER A 358 -4.34 -18.41 6.97
N ALA A 359 -3.21 -18.39 6.25
CA ALA A 359 -3.14 -18.07 4.82
C ALA A 359 -3.74 -16.72 4.35
N VAL A 360 -3.93 -15.76 5.26
CA VAL A 360 -4.63 -14.50 5.03
C VAL A 360 -3.79 -13.42 4.33
N LYS A 361 -4.49 -12.44 3.75
CA LYS A 361 -4.00 -11.08 3.52
C LYS A 361 -4.79 -10.14 4.42
N GLN A 362 -4.12 -9.31 5.20
CA GLN A 362 -4.78 -8.27 6.01
C GLN A 362 -5.03 -7.04 5.14
N PRO A 363 -6.19 -6.35 5.25
CA PRO A 363 -6.47 -5.12 4.50
C PRO A 363 -5.41 -4.03 4.70
N SER A 364 -4.84 -3.94 5.90
CA SER A 364 -3.74 -3.02 6.23
C SER A 364 -2.46 -3.26 5.42
N LEU A 365 -2.26 -4.48 4.88
CA LEU A 365 -1.11 -4.81 4.01
C LEU A 365 -1.23 -4.22 2.60
N THR A 366 -2.40 -3.73 2.20
CA THR A 366 -2.61 -3.10 0.88
C THR A 366 -1.92 -1.74 0.77
N PHE A 367 -1.64 -1.09 1.91
CA PHE A 367 -1.21 0.31 1.96
C PHE A 367 0.29 0.48 2.26
N GLY A 368 1.13 -0.48 1.83
CA GLY A 368 2.58 -0.36 1.89
C GLY A 368 3.21 -0.63 3.26
N TYR A 369 2.42 -0.85 4.32
CA TYR A 369 2.96 -1.32 5.60
C TYR A 369 3.21 -2.82 5.53
N GLN A 370 4.28 -3.26 4.87
CA GLN A 370 4.79 -4.61 5.08
C GLN A 370 5.44 -4.68 6.45
N ILE A 371 4.61 -4.76 7.48
CA ILE A 371 5.03 -5.39 8.71
C ILE A 371 4.65 -6.85 8.58
N LYS A 372 5.54 -7.66 7.99
CA LYS A 372 5.35 -9.10 7.95
C LYS A 372 5.20 -9.60 9.40
N PRO A 373 4.17 -10.40 9.73
CA PRO A 373 4.12 -11.08 11.01
C PRO A 373 5.42 -11.87 11.17
N THR A 374 6.14 -11.62 12.26
CA THR A 374 7.33 -12.37 12.62
C THR A 374 6.93 -13.79 13.01
N HIS A 375 6.68 -14.65 12.02
CA HIS A 375 7.41 -15.89 12.06
C HIS A 375 8.85 -15.50 11.78
N GLU A 376 9.77 -15.82 12.69
CA GLU A 376 11.21 -15.69 12.48
C GLU A 376 11.60 -16.46 11.21
N THR A 377 11.41 -15.85 10.06
CA THR A 377 11.96 -16.35 8.82
C THR A 377 13.46 -16.15 8.94
N ILE A 378 14.22 -17.15 8.51
CA ILE A 378 15.68 -17.07 8.43
C ILE A 378 16.10 -15.74 7.78
N LEU A 379 15.32 -15.26 6.79
CA LEU A 379 15.41 -13.93 6.14
C LEU A 379 15.39 -12.71 7.06
N GLY A 380 14.56 -12.67 8.11
CA GLY A 380 14.52 -11.57 9.08
C GLY A 380 15.72 -11.57 10.02
N LYS A 381 16.23 -12.76 10.37
CA LYS A 381 17.53 -12.89 11.05
C LYS A 381 18.67 -12.47 10.11
N THR A 382 18.64 -12.85 8.83
CA THR A 382 19.63 -12.39 7.86
C THR A 382 19.58 -10.89 7.64
N HIS A 383 18.43 -10.21 7.67
CA HIS A 383 18.36 -8.74 7.52
C HIS A 383 19.05 -7.98 8.66
N LYS A 384 18.85 -8.39 9.92
CA LYS A 384 19.58 -7.78 11.05
C LYS A 384 21.10 -8.01 10.99
N TYR A 385 21.52 -9.21 10.60
CA TYR A 385 22.94 -9.49 10.34
C TYR A 385 23.43 -8.79 9.07
N TYR A 386 22.55 -8.53 8.10
CA TYR A 386 22.84 -7.85 6.84
C TYR A 386 22.98 -6.36 7.02
N ASP A 387 22.17 -5.68 7.84
CA ASP A 387 22.37 -4.26 8.13
C ASP A 387 23.66 -4.03 8.91
N TRP A 388 23.96 -4.89 9.88
CA TRP A 388 25.27 -4.92 10.54
C TRP A 388 26.41 -5.23 9.55
N PHE A 389 26.22 -6.21 8.66
CA PHE A 389 27.20 -6.58 7.63
C PHE A 389 27.39 -5.46 6.61
N MET A 390 26.34 -4.82 6.13
CA MET A 390 26.35 -3.72 5.16
C MET A 390 26.91 -2.45 5.76
N GLU A 391 26.65 -2.17 7.05
CA GLU A 391 27.30 -1.07 7.77
C GLU A 391 28.83 -1.31 7.90
N LEU A 392 29.26 -2.57 8.03
CA LEU A 392 30.67 -2.97 7.96
C LEU A 392 31.23 -2.94 6.51
N PHE A 393 30.44 -3.39 5.53
CA PHE A 393 30.85 -3.66 4.15
C PHE A 393 30.90 -2.40 3.29
N THR A 394 29.97 -1.45 3.50
CA THR A 394 29.96 -0.13 2.83
C THR A 394 31.14 0.76 3.24
N ARG A 395 31.83 0.43 4.35
CA ARG A 395 33.10 1.05 4.75
C ARG A 395 34.32 0.49 4.02
N THR A 396 34.16 -0.55 3.19
CA THR A 396 35.27 -1.19 2.44
C THR A 396 35.17 -0.95 0.94
N LYS A 397 36.31 -0.74 0.27
CA LYS A 397 36.39 -0.61 -1.20
C LYS A 397 35.89 -1.85 -1.96
N ALA A 398 35.86 -3.01 -1.32
CA ALA A 398 35.42 -4.28 -1.91
C ALA A 398 33.88 -4.44 -1.99
N GLY A 399 33.11 -3.60 -1.29
CA GLY A 399 31.64 -3.66 -1.27
C GLY A 399 30.91 -2.91 -2.37
N GLN A 400 31.62 -2.38 -3.38
CA GLN A 400 31.07 -1.46 -4.37
C GLN A 400 30.74 -2.14 -5.72
N LEU A 401 29.85 -3.12 -5.71
CA LEU A 401 28.99 -3.42 -6.87
C LEU A 401 27.53 -3.17 -6.46
N LEU A 402 27.30 -1.93 -6.02
CA LEU A 402 26.03 -1.38 -5.62
C LEU A 402 25.47 -0.65 -6.84
N ILE A 403 24.44 -1.21 -7.49
CA ILE A 403 23.68 -0.43 -8.48
C ILE A 403 22.76 0.47 -7.66
N LYS A 404 23.21 1.70 -7.45
CA LYS A 404 22.39 2.75 -6.84
C LYS A 404 21.68 3.50 -7.94
N ASN A 405 20.38 3.25 -8.09
CA ASN A 405 19.53 4.12 -8.87
C ASN A 405 18.74 5.00 -7.90
N HIS A 406 18.97 6.30 -7.98
CA HIS A 406 18.28 7.30 -7.18
C HIS A 406 17.18 7.93 -8.02
N ILE A 407 15.96 7.94 -7.50
CA ILE A 407 14.85 8.68 -8.12
C ILE A 407 14.45 9.75 -7.12
N THR A 408 14.84 10.98 -7.44
CA THR A 408 14.44 12.16 -6.67
C THR A 408 13.27 12.80 -7.40
N LEU A 409 12.10 12.82 -6.77
CA LEU A 409 10.92 13.52 -7.27
C LEU A 409 10.95 14.93 -6.72
N LYS A 410 11.63 15.83 -7.45
CA LYS A 410 11.67 17.26 -7.13
C LYS A 410 10.44 17.95 -7.70
N TYR A 411 9.79 18.82 -6.93
CA TYR A 411 8.68 19.66 -7.40
C TYR A 411 8.87 21.15 -7.10
#